data_AF-A0A0H3DIQ1-F1
#
_entry.id   AF-A0A0H3DIQ1-F1
#
_cell.length_a   1.000
_cell.length_b   1.000
_cell.length_c   1.000
_cell.angle_alpha   90.00
_cell.angle_beta   90.00
_cell.angle_gamma   90.00
#
_symmetry.space_group_name_H-M   'P 1'
#
loop_
_entity.id
_entity.type
_entity.pdbx_description
1 polymer ?
#
loop_
_entity_poly.entity_id
_entity_poly.type
_entity_poly.pdbx_seq_one_letter_code
_entity_poly.pdbx_strand_id
1 'polypeptide(L)' 'MPGEQRKPQTSEQRRRVDEIFGDVLPETTSDERDPERPTGLPDDWYRENRPPHHDR' A
#
# COMPACT_ATOMS: atom_id res chain seq x y z
N MET A 1 -11.60 -7.41 12.78
CA MET A 1 -11.51 -5.96 13.05
C MET A 1 -12.58 -5.27 12.22
N PRO A 2 -13.59 -4.61 12.82
CA PRO A 2 -14.51 -3.79 12.04
C PRO A 2 -13.68 -2.66 11.41
N GLY A 3 -13.66 -2.60 10.08
CA GLY A 3 -12.89 -1.61 9.34
C GLY A 3 -13.41 -0.21 9.64
N GLU A 4 -12.56 0.64 10.20
CA GLU A 4 -12.79 2.07 10.36
C GLU A 4 -13.31 2.64 9.04
N GLN A 5 -14.50 3.26 9.04
CA GLN A 5 -15.10 3.78 7.82
C GLN A 5 -14.21 4.90 7.27
N ARG A 6 -13.53 4.64 6.15
CA ARG A 6 -12.74 5.66 5.46
C ARG A 6 -13.64 6.83 5.09
N LYS A 7 -13.37 8.00 5.66
CA LYS A 7 -14.04 9.25 5.26
C LYS A 7 -13.86 9.48 3.76
N PRO A 8 -14.90 9.97 3.05
CA PRO A 8 -14.81 10.21 1.62
C PRO A 8 -13.71 11.23 1.31
N GLN A 9 -12.83 10.87 0.37
CA GLN A 9 -11.73 11.72 -0.09
C GLN A 9 -12.27 12.87 -0.95
N THR A 10 -11.74 14.08 -0.77
CA THR A 10 -12.06 15.24 -1.61
C THR A 10 -11.42 15.10 -3.01
N SER A 11 -11.91 15.89 -3.97
CA SER A 11 -11.35 15.92 -5.34
C SER A 11 -9.92 16.45 -5.39
N GLU A 12 -9.52 17.28 -4.44
CA GLU A 12 -8.14 17.77 -4.30
C GLU A 12 -7.20 16.69 -3.77
N GLN A 13 -7.67 15.89 -2.79
CA GLN A 13 -6.90 14.77 -2.26
C GLN A 13 -6.63 13.72 -3.34
N ARG A 14 -7.62 13.41 -4.18
CA ARG A 14 -7.46 12.49 -5.31
C ARG A 14 -6.41 12.99 -6.31
N ARG A 15 -6.53 14.24 -6.76
CA ARG A 15 -5.55 14.86 -7.68
C ARG A 15 -4.12 14.81 -7.16
N ARG A 16 -3.91 15.02 -5.86
CA ARG A 16 -2.57 14.94 -5.26
C ARG A 16 -2.03 13.52 -5.17
N VAL A 17 -2.90 12.54 -5.01
CA VAL A 17 -2.52 11.12 -5.09
C VAL A 17 -2.14 10.79 -6.54
N ASP A 18 -2.96 11.18 -7.52
CA ASP A 18 -2.70 10.90 -8.93
C ASP A 18 -1.42 11.59 -9.43
N GLU A 19 -1.07 12.77 -8.90
CA GLU A 19 0.22 13.44 -9.17
C GLU A 19 1.43 12.58 -8.76
N ILE A 20 1.30 11.80 -7.67
CA ILE A 20 2.37 10.97 -7.13
C ILE A 20 2.36 9.57 -7.76
N PHE A 21 1.17 8.99 -7.92
CA PHE A 21 0.98 7.57 -8.25
C PHE A 21 0.52 7.33 -9.69
N GLY A 22 0.16 8.39 -10.42
CA GLY A 22 -0.45 8.30 -11.74
C GLY A 22 -1.97 8.04 -11.68
N ASP A 23 -2.60 8.17 -12.84
CA ASP A 23 -4.03 7.96 -13.08
C ASP A 23 -4.34 6.61 -13.76
N VAL A 24 -3.31 5.93 -14.25
CA VAL A 24 -3.43 4.62 -14.91
C VAL A 24 -3.54 3.52 -13.86
N LEU A 25 -4.68 2.83 -13.86
CA LEU A 25 -4.89 1.64 -13.03
C LEU A 25 -4.30 0.38 -13.70
N PRO A 26 -3.89 -0.62 -12.90
CA PRO A 26 -3.53 -1.93 -13.44
C PRO A 26 -4.66 -2.53 -14.28
N GLU A 27 -4.31 -3.21 -15.35
CA GLU A 27 -5.26 -3.89 -16.25
C GLU A 27 -5.96 -5.07 -15.57
N THR A 28 -5.31 -5.66 -14.56
CA THR A 28 -5.83 -6.79 -13.79
C THR A 28 -6.49 -6.31 -12.51
N THR A 29 -7.66 -6.85 -12.19
CA THR A 29 -8.35 -6.59 -10.92
C THR A 29 -7.73 -7.40 -9.78
N SER A 30 -8.08 -7.07 -8.52
CA SER A 30 -7.44 -7.70 -7.36
C SER A 30 -7.72 -9.20 -7.25
N ASP A 31 -8.87 -9.67 -7.76
CA ASP A 31 -9.32 -11.06 -7.77
C ASP A 31 -8.63 -11.91 -8.84
N GLU A 32 -8.12 -11.28 -9.91
CA GLU A 32 -7.37 -11.96 -10.98
C GLU A 32 -5.88 -12.10 -10.67
N ARG A 33 -5.39 -11.39 -9.65
CA ARG A 33 -3.99 -11.49 -9.22
C ARG A 33 -3.77 -12.76 -8.40
N ASP A 34 -2.64 -13.41 -8.64
CA ASP A 34 -2.19 -14.56 -7.85
C ASP A 34 -2.07 -14.18 -6.35
N PRO A 35 -2.89 -14.78 -5.47
CA PRO A 35 -2.84 -14.51 -4.03
C PRO A 35 -1.57 -15.07 -3.38
N GLU A 36 -0.90 -16.03 -4.03
CA GLU A 36 0.34 -16.63 -3.53
C GLU A 36 1.57 -15.77 -3.85
N ARG A 37 1.42 -14.77 -4.74
CA ARG A 37 2.48 -13.82 -5.02
C ARG A 37 2.71 -12.92 -3.79
N PRO A 38 3.91 -12.93 -3.19
CA PRO A 38 4.18 -12.07 -2.04
C PRO A 38 4.03 -10.60 -2.44
N THR A 39 3.09 -9.91 -1.80
CA THR A 39 2.78 -8.48 -2.03
C THR A 39 3.67 -7.55 -1.20
N GLY A 40 4.69 -8.09 -0.54
CA GLY A 40 5.58 -7.36 0.37
C GLY A 40 7.03 -7.81 0.26
N LEU A 41 7.90 -7.05 0.92
CA LEU A 41 9.33 -7.37 1.00
C LEU A 41 9.56 -8.61 1.88
N PRO A 42 10.62 -9.40 1.62
CA PRO A 42 10.97 -10.54 2.46
C PRO A 42 11.22 -10.11 3.91
N ASP A 43 10.96 -11.02 4.83
CA ASP A 43 11.19 -10.84 6.27
C ASP A 43 12.62 -10.32 6.59
N ASP A 44 13.61 -10.79 5.83
CA ASP A 44 15.01 -10.40 5.99
C ASP A 44 15.24 -8.90 5.69
N TRP A 45 14.49 -8.33 4.75
CA TRP A 45 14.60 -6.90 4.44
C TRP A 45 14.23 -6.02 5.64
N TYR A 46 13.20 -6.39 6.40
CA TYR A 46 12.78 -5.65 7.59
C TYR A 46 13.79 -5.79 8.74
N ARG A 47 14.45 -6.95 8.85
CA ARG A 47 15.53 -7.16 9.84
C ARG A 47 16.75 -6.31 9.53
N GLU A 48 17.13 -6.23 8.25
CA GLU A 48 18.26 -5.44 7.78
C GLU A 48 18.01 -3.93 7.86
N ASN A 49 16.77 -3.48 7.68
CA ASN A 49 16.40 -2.05 7.65
C ASN A 49 15.76 -1.58 8.96
N ARG A 50 16.08 -2.25 10.06
CA ARG A 50 15.49 -1.99 11.37
C ARG A 50 15.92 -0.61 11.92
N PRO A 51 14.98 0.30 12.24
CA PRO A 51 15.34 1.60 12.80
C PRO A 51 16.10 1.48 14.13
N PRO A 52 17.02 2.40 14.47
CA PRO A 52 17.87 2.33 15.68
C PRO A 52 17.13 2.23 17.01
N HIS A 53 15.83 2.54 17.04
CA HIS A 53 15.01 2.53 18.26
C HIS A 53 14.09 1.32 18.38
N HIS A 54 14.13 0.37 17.44
CA HIS A 54 13.12 -0.68 17.38
C HIS A 54 13.18 -1.67 18.57
N ASP A 55 14.29 -1.80 19.31
CA ASP A 55 14.43 -2.65 20.53
C ASP A 55 14.26 -1.90 21.87
N ARG A 56 14.02 -0.59 21.84
CA ARG A 56 14.01 0.23 23.06
C ARG A 56 12.62 0.31 23.71
#